data_AF-T1CJP5-F1
#
_entry.id   AF-T1CJP5-F1
#
_cell.length_a   1.000
_cell.length_b   1.000
_cell.length_c   1.000
_cell.angle_alpha   90.00
_cell.angle_beta   90.00
_cell.angle_gamma   90.00
#
_symmetry.space_group_name_H-M   'P 1'
#
loop_
_entity.id
_entity.type
_entity.pdbx_description
1 polymer ?
#
loop_
_entity_poly.entity_id
_entity_poly.type
_entity_poly.pdbx_seq_one_letter_code
_entity_poly.pdbx_strand_id
1 'polypeptide(L)' 'EFLGPLGISQNALARAAAVPPRRINEIVLGKRDISADTALRLTAALGTSERFWLGLQA' A
#
# COMPACT_ATOMS: atom_id res chain seq x y z
N GLU A 1 -0.95 -0.79 -12.88
CA GLU A 1 -0.82 0.69 -12.95
C GLU A 1 -1.12 1.43 -11.63
N PHE A 2 -1.41 0.71 -10.53
CA PHE A 2 -1.83 1.27 -9.23
C PHE A 2 -0.93 2.33 -8.58
N LEU A 3 0.40 2.18 -8.71
CA LEU A 3 1.38 3.11 -8.13
C LEU A 3 1.94 4.10 -9.15
N GLY A 4 1.54 3.99 -10.43
CA GLY A 4 1.99 4.86 -11.51
C GLY A 4 1.71 6.34 -11.27
N PRO A 5 0.50 6.73 -10.80
CA PRO A 5 0.18 8.12 -10.48
C PRO A 5 0.99 8.69 -9.31
N LEU A 6 1.46 7.83 -8.39
CA LEU A 6 2.27 8.23 -7.25
C LEU A 6 3.78 8.22 -7.57
N GLY A 7 4.20 7.61 -8.69
CA GLY A 7 5.61 7.43 -9.01
C GLY A 7 6.38 6.52 -8.03
N ILE A 8 5.68 5.73 -7.21
CA ILE A 8 6.26 4.93 -6.13
C ILE A 8 6.42 3.47 -6.57
N SER A 9 7.56 2.85 -6.27
CA SER A 9 7.75 1.41 -6.54
C SER A 9 7.11 0.55 -5.44
N GLN A 10 6.73 -0.70 -5.78
CA GLN A 10 6.23 -1.66 -4.77
C GLN A 10 7.24 -1.89 -3.63
N ASN A 11 8.54 -1.82 -3.90
CA ASN A 11 9.59 -1.91 -2.88
C ASN A 11 9.61 -0.70 -1.95
N ALA A 12 9.38 0.51 -2.47
CA ALA A 12 9.24 1.70 -1.64
C ALA A 12 7.99 1.57 -0.74
N LEU A 13 6.89 1.06 -1.28
CA LEU A 13 5.67 0.78 -0.53
C LEU A 13 5.91 -0.26 0.59
N ALA A 14 6.64 -1.33 0.30
CA ALA A 14 6.97 -2.38 1.27
C ALA A 14 7.80 -1.85 2.45
N ARG A 15 8.80 -1.00 2.14
CA ARG A 15 9.61 -0.32 3.17
C ARG A 15 8.77 0.66 4.00
N ALA A 16 7.94 1.46 3.35
CA ALA A 16 7.03 2.40 4.02
C ALA A 16 6.05 1.70 4.98
N ALA A 17 5.48 0.58 4.54
CA ALA A 17 4.58 -0.22 5.37
C ALA A 17 5.31 -1.14 6.37
N ALA A 18 6.64 -1.22 6.36
CA ALA A 18 7.42 -2.18 7.15
C ALA A 18 6.95 -3.65 6.96
N VAL A 19 6.63 -4.03 5.72
CA VAL A 19 6.17 -5.37 5.37
C VAL A 19 7.04 -5.99 4.27
N PRO A 20 7.06 -7.33 4.13
CA PRO A 20 7.77 -7.96 3.02
C PRO A 20 7.22 -7.51 1.65
N PRO A 21 8.07 -7.33 0.62
CA PRO A 21 7.62 -6.96 -0.73
C PRO A 21 6.56 -7.88 -1.30
N ARG A 22 6.61 -9.17 -0.95
CA ARG A 22 5.60 -10.16 -1.32
C ARG A 22 4.19 -9.78 -0.85
N ARG A 23 4.05 -9.19 0.34
CA ARG A 23 2.75 -8.73 0.85
C ARG A 23 2.18 -7.62 -0.04
N ILE A 24 3.01 -6.65 -0.42
CA ILE A 24 2.59 -5.59 -1.35
C ILE A 24 2.23 -6.17 -2.71
N ASN A 25 2.99 -7.15 -3.20
CA ASN A 25 2.67 -7.82 -4.46
C ASN A 25 1.31 -8.52 -4.42
N GLU A 26 1.01 -9.24 -3.33
CA GLU A 26 -0.30 -9.88 -3.13
C GLU A 26 -1.44 -8.86 -3.06
N ILE A 27 -1.22 -7.70 -2.42
CA ILE A 27 -2.17 -6.59 -2.39
C ILE A 27 -2.42 -6.03 -3.79
N VAL A 28 -1.35 -5.77 -4.56
CA VAL A 28 -1.46 -5.26 -5.93
C VAL A 28 -2.15 -6.26 -6.87
N LEU A 29 -2.02 -7.57 -6.60
CA LEU A 29 -2.70 -8.63 -7.34
C LEU A 29 -4.12 -8.92 -6.82
N GLY A 30 -4.63 -8.18 -5.82
CA GLY A 30 -5.95 -8.40 -5.23
C GLY A 30 -6.08 -9.72 -4.47
N LYS A 31 -4.97 -10.37 -4.12
CA LYS A 31 -4.94 -11.64 -3.37
C LYS A 31 -4.96 -11.44 -1.85
N ARG A 32 -4.82 -10.19 -1.40
CA ARG A 32 -4.77 -9.82 0.00
C ARG A 32 -5.28 -8.39 0.19
N ASP A 33 -6.11 -8.21 1.20
CA ASP A 33 -6.58 -6.89 1.61
C ASP A 33 -5.52 -6.11 2.40
N ILE A 34 -5.64 -4.79 2.35
CA ILE A 34 -4.84 -3.87 3.15
C ILE A 34 -5.43 -3.81 4.57
N SER A 35 -4.65 -4.18 5.58
CA SER A 35 -5.05 -4.02 6.98
C SER A 35 -5.02 -2.54 7.42
N ALA A 36 -5.78 -2.19 8.47
CA ALA A 36 -5.77 -0.85 9.04
C ALA A 36 -4.36 -0.39 9.50
N ASP A 37 -3.57 -1.27 10.13
CA ASP A 37 -2.17 -0.99 10.48
C ASP A 37 -1.31 -0.70 9.23
N THR A 38 -1.50 -1.45 8.15
CA THR A 38 -0.77 -1.20 6.89
C THR A 38 -1.18 0.14 6.29
N ALA A 39 -2.48 0.47 6.30
CA ALA A 39 -2.99 1.75 5.82
C ALA A 39 -2.43 2.92 6.63
N LEU A 40 -2.40 2.84 7.97
CA LEU A 40 -1.81 3.85 8.85
C LEU A 40 -0.34 4.13 8.53
N ARG A 41 0.46 3.08 8.35
CA ARG A 41 1.89 3.20 8.01
C ARG A 41 2.11 3.87 6.66
N LEU A 42 1.32 3.49 5.65
CA LEU A 42 1.39 4.09 4.31
C LEU A 42 0.95 5.56 4.30
N THR A 43 -0.08 5.88 5.08
CA THR A 43 -0.58 7.25 5.28
C THR A 43 0.52 8.13 5.89
N ALA A 44 1.17 7.66 6.96
CA ALA A 44 2.26 8.37 7.61
C ALA A 44 3.51 8.53 6.73
N ALA A 45 3.88 7.49 5.97
CA ALA A 45 5.10 7.49 5.16
C ALA A 45 4.97 8.26 3.84
N LEU A 46 3.76 8.36 3.27
CA LEU A 46 3.54 8.89 1.92
C LEU A 46 2.67 10.16 1.90
N GLY A 47 2.20 10.63 3.06
CA GLY A 47 1.33 11.82 3.13
C GLY A 47 -0.03 11.62 2.43
N THR A 48 -0.46 10.37 2.31
CA THR A 48 -1.74 9.98 1.70
C THR A 48 -2.82 9.87 2.77
N SER A 49 -4.07 9.51 2.41
CA SER A 49 -5.14 9.28 3.41
C SER A 49 -5.36 7.78 3.67
N GLU A 50 -5.78 7.40 4.87
CA GLU A 50 -6.14 6.00 5.14
C GLU A 50 -7.28 5.50 4.26
N ARG A 51 -8.27 6.37 4.00
CA ARG A 51 -9.42 6.04 3.15
C ARG A 51 -9.00 5.77 1.70
N PHE A 52 -7.92 6.40 1.23
CA PHE A 52 -7.31 6.04 -0.05
C PHE A 52 -6.87 4.57 -0.03
N TRP A 53 -6.14 4.12 0.99
CA TRP A 53 -5.65 2.74 1.06
C TRP A 53 -6.74 1.70 1.34
N LEU A 54 -7.73 2.03 2.17
CA LEU A 54 -8.85 1.12 2.45
C LEU A 54 -9.81 1.02 1.26
N GLY A 55 -9.96 2.08 0.46
CA GLY A 55 -10.78 2.08 -0.75
C GLY A 55 -10.21 1.25 -1.90
N LEU A 56 -8.97 0.76 -1.79
CA LEU A 56 -8.32 -0.09 -2.79
C LEU A 56 -8.81 -1.55 -2.74
N GLN A 57 -9.68 -1.89 -1.79
CA GLN A 57 -10.30 -3.21 -1.63
C GLN A 57 -11.59 -3.38 -2.47
N ALA A 58 -12.06 -2.32 -3.15
CA ALA A 58 -13.32 -2.29 -3.89
C ALA A 58 -13.15 -2.53 -5.40
#